data_AF-A0A7M3WS36-F1
#
_entry.id   AF-A0A7M3WS36-F1
#
_cell.length_a   1.000
_cell.length_b   1.000
_cell.length_c   1.000
_cell.angle_alpha   90.00
_cell.angle_beta   90.00
_cell.angle_gamma   90.00
#
_symmetry.space_group_name_H-M   'P 1'
#
loop_
_entity.id
_entity.type
_entity.pdbx_description
1 polymer ?
#
loop_
_entity_poly.entity_id
_entity_poly.type
_entity_poly.pdbx_seq_one_letter_code
_entity_poly.pdbx_strand_id
1 'polypeptide(L)'
;MIPSSTFEPRARQIRPASSTSWLPPSPQNSPAPPSEEDAPVSASGQHHAEAIGLTGYATVADGIGGLVKTRVEDFRVEELSTKLSMDQRGRFTVASITLRNWETNRFIARLAKALGIPKERIFFAGTKDKRAITRQLFVIDAPANKVNGVELTDVDIEVLGRTHQKIGFGNHRGNRFTITVRGCAHPDGRPMTDQEAMEEIGKIHATLEATLGAERFPNWIGPQRFGSGRPVTAEVGRHVIAGRFDEAVMTYLSMPGDGEAPDVAAFRKRIREEGISEEVIESCPDWMDFERRMASHLLEKPDDHVGAFRRLPNNLQLMTVHALQSVVFNRALHARLEDGLPLATPVEGDLVGRVDERGQLEAKGCVTVQSRTADRIARNCNLGRLTVTGPLPGSEVSTCDGRPGDIEAGVMESMGLKDATWTVAAIPRLSTKGTRRALVTGFKEFTWESVPKASEGTLDGRWSEGPRDGDRWHPEGACIKFRFTLSSGAYATTLLREFMMAPLDHLG
;
A
#
# COMPACT_ATOMS: atom_id res chain seq x y z
N MET A 1 25.33 -76.91 27.75
CA MET A 1 26.65 -76.63 27.12
C MET A 1 26.54 -77.02 25.66
N ILE A 2 26.73 -76.06 24.76
CA ILE A 2 26.52 -76.15 23.31
C ILE A 2 27.54 -77.11 22.67
N PRO A 3 27.23 -77.71 21.50
CA PRO A 3 28.22 -77.73 20.44
C PRO A 3 27.69 -77.14 19.14
N SER A 4 28.57 -76.40 18.48
CA SER A 4 28.46 -75.87 17.14
C SER A 4 28.76 -76.96 16.10
N SER A 5 28.06 -76.93 14.97
CA SER A 5 28.58 -77.47 13.71
C SER A 5 28.06 -76.66 12.53
N THR A 6 29.01 -76.17 11.74
CA THR A 6 28.86 -75.52 10.42
C THR A 6 28.37 -76.49 9.35
N PHE A 7 27.55 -76.02 8.39
CA PHE A 7 27.51 -76.54 7.01
C PHE A 7 26.85 -75.56 6.04
N GLU A 8 27.40 -75.49 4.82
CA GLU A 8 27.15 -74.57 3.69
C GLU A 8 25.78 -74.69 3.00
N PRO A 9 25.34 -73.68 2.22
CA PRO A 9 24.01 -73.67 1.58
C PRO A 9 24.02 -74.29 0.19
N ARG A 10 22.96 -75.04 -0.15
CA ARG A 10 22.61 -75.45 -1.52
C ARG A 10 21.39 -74.72 -2.04
N ALA A 11 21.51 -74.22 -3.27
CA ALA A 11 20.51 -73.51 -4.04
C ALA A 11 19.25 -74.35 -4.35
N ARG A 12 18.11 -73.67 -4.46
CA ARG A 12 16.91 -74.19 -5.12
C ARG A 12 16.30 -73.16 -6.09
N GLN A 13 15.83 -73.73 -7.19
CA GLN A 13 15.44 -73.13 -8.46
C GLN A 13 14.18 -72.27 -8.41
N ILE A 14 14.12 -71.35 -9.37
CA ILE A 14 13.02 -70.42 -9.67
C ILE A 14 12.21 -70.93 -10.86
N ARG A 15 10.87 -70.77 -10.80
CA ARG A 15 9.89 -70.36 -11.85
C ARG A 15 8.52 -71.04 -11.60
N PRO A 16 7.39 -70.54 -12.16
CA PRO A 16 6.87 -69.17 -12.22
C PRO A 16 5.43 -69.09 -11.66
N ALA A 17 4.88 -67.90 -11.38
CA ALA A 17 3.47 -67.74 -11.00
C ALA A 17 2.73 -66.90 -12.07
N SER A 18 1.61 -67.45 -12.55
CA SER A 18 0.64 -66.78 -13.44
C SER A 18 -0.73 -66.68 -12.78
N SER A 19 -1.27 -65.46 -12.82
CA SER A 19 -2.68 -65.04 -12.89
C SER A 19 -3.72 -65.57 -11.88
N THR A 20 -4.10 -64.70 -10.94
CA THR A 20 -5.52 -64.48 -10.61
C THR A 20 -5.76 -62.99 -10.39
N SER A 21 -6.77 -62.46 -11.07
CA SER A 21 -7.24 -61.06 -11.05
C SER A 21 -7.65 -60.59 -9.66
N TRP A 22 -7.14 -59.45 -9.22
CA TRP A 22 -7.70 -58.65 -8.13
C TRP A 22 -7.77 -57.18 -8.59
N LEU A 23 -9.00 -56.67 -8.69
CA LEU A 23 -9.30 -55.26 -8.92
C LEU A 23 -8.95 -54.45 -7.67
N PRO A 24 -8.26 -53.31 -7.78
CA PRO A 24 -8.09 -52.40 -6.65
C PRO A 24 -9.41 -51.66 -6.33
N PRO A 25 -9.67 -51.34 -5.06
CA PRO A 25 -10.85 -50.58 -4.65
C PRO A 25 -10.79 -49.13 -5.14
N SER A 26 -11.95 -48.58 -5.49
CA SER A 26 -12.15 -47.20 -5.89
C SER A 26 -11.59 -46.21 -4.85
N PRO A 27 -10.83 -45.18 -5.26
CA PRO A 27 -10.43 -44.12 -4.35
C PRO A 27 -11.65 -43.31 -3.93
N GLN A 28 -11.94 -43.33 -2.63
CA GLN A 28 -12.90 -42.41 -2.00
C GLN A 28 -12.35 -40.99 -2.07
N ASN A 29 -13.24 -40.07 -2.47
CA ASN A 29 -13.08 -38.62 -2.57
C ASN A 29 -12.10 -38.01 -1.56
N SER A 30 -10.93 -37.59 -2.07
CA SER A 30 -10.26 -36.40 -1.55
C SER A 30 -10.88 -35.20 -2.28
N PRO A 31 -11.26 -34.10 -1.59
CA PRO A 31 -11.74 -32.91 -2.28
C PRO A 31 -10.59 -32.37 -3.13
N ALA A 32 -10.86 -32.21 -4.43
CA ALA A 32 -9.95 -31.55 -5.36
C ALA A 32 -9.73 -30.09 -4.91
N PRO A 33 -8.56 -29.50 -5.18
CA PRO A 33 -8.38 -28.06 -5.05
C PRO A 33 -9.43 -27.33 -5.91
N PRO A 34 -9.98 -26.20 -5.45
CA PRO A 34 -10.94 -25.45 -6.24
C PRO A 34 -10.32 -25.04 -7.58
N SER A 35 -11.06 -25.25 -8.65
CA SER A 35 -10.70 -24.93 -10.04
C SER A 35 -10.60 -23.42 -10.26
N GLU A 36 -9.57 -22.98 -10.98
CA GLU A 36 -9.31 -21.61 -11.46
C GLU A 36 -10.36 -21.09 -12.48
N GLU A 37 -11.66 -21.19 -12.18
CA GLU A 37 -12.71 -20.55 -12.96
C GLU A 37 -13.60 -19.71 -12.03
N ASP A 38 -13.04 -18.62 -11.52
CA ASP A 38 -13.80 -17.48 -11.01
C ASP A 38 -13.67 -16.31 -11.99
N ALA A 39 -14.78 -15.60 -12.18
CA ALA A 39 -15.10 -14.60 -13.21
C ALA A 39 -13.93 -13.66 -13.62
N PRO A 40 -13.90 -13.16 -14.87
CA PRO A 40 -12.82 -12.30 -15.32
C PRO A 40 -12.92 -10.94 -14.63
N VAL A 41 -12.21 -10.77 -13.52
CA VAL A 41 -11.85 -9.49 -12.91
C VAL A 41 -10.85 -8.79 -13.84
N SER A 42 -10.83 -7.47 -13.90
CA SER A 42 -9.97 -6.74 -14.85
C SER A 42 -8.49 -7.11 -14.65
N ALA A 43 -7.89 -7.77 -15.66
CA ALA A 43 -6.55 -8.37 -15.54
C ALA A 43 -5.48 -7.35 -15.11
N SER A 44 -5.60 -6.08 -15.51
CA SER A 44 -4.66 -5.01 -15.19
C SER A 44 -4.65 -4.63 -13.70
N GLY A 45 -5.82 -4.57 -13.05
CA GLY A 45 -5.93 -4.24 -11.63
C GLY A 45 -5.32 -5.33 -10.73
N GLN A 46 -5.47 -6.59 -11.13
CA GLN A 46 -4.94 -7.76 -10.44
C GLN A 46 -3.43 -7.90 -10.60
N HIS A 47 -2.90 -7.75 -11.82
CA HIS A 47 -1.45 -7.72 -12.06
C HIS A 47 -0.75 -6.63 -11.25
N HIS A 48 -1.35 -5.44 -11.15
CA HIS A 48 -0.80 -4.37 -10.31
C HIS A 48 -0.77 -4.76 -8.83
N ALA A 49 -1.86 -5.35 -8.32
CA ALA A 49 -1.97 -5.79 -6.92
C ALA A 49 -0.93 -6.86 -6.56
N GLU A 50 -0.75 -7.86 -7.42
CA GLU A 50 0.25 -8.92 -7.28
C GLU A 50 1.68 -8.38 -7.27
N ALA A 51 1.97 -7.43 -8.17
CA ALA A 51 3.28 -6.81 -8.27
C ALA A 51 3.67 -6.05 -6.98
N ILE A 52 2.70 -5.41 -6.31
CA ILE A 52 2.94 -4.67 -5.06
C ILE A 52 2.62 -5.48 -3.78
N GLY A 53 2.26 -6.77 -3.94
CA GLY A 53 1.96 -7.68 -2.83
C GLY A 53 0.63 -7.39 -2.12
N LEU A 54 -0.26 -6.58 -2.68
CA LEU A 54 -1.59 -6.31 -2.12
C LEU A 54 -2.58 -7.40 -2.54
N THR A 55 -2.26 -8.64 -2.21
CA THR A 55 -3.07 -9.84 -2.50
C THR A 55 -3.69 -10.40 -1.22
N GLY A 56 -4.88 -10.98 -1.34
CA GLY A 56 -5.64 -11.53 -0.20
C GLY A 56 -6.31 -10.48 0.69
N TYR A 57 -7.11 -10.95 1.65
CA TYR A 57 -7.91 -10.15 2.57
C TYR A 57 -7.90 -10.80 3.95
N ALA A 58 -8.19 -10.03 5.01
CA ALA A 58 -8.32 -10.62 6.35
C ALA A 58 -9.65 -11.36 6.56
N THR A 59 -10.62 -11.14 5.68
CA THR A 59 -11.95 -11.76 5.75
C THR A 59 -12.25 -12.50 4.46
N VAL A 60 -12.89 -13.66 4.58
CA VAL A 60 -13.52 -14.35 3.45
C VAL A 60 -14.92 -13.77 3.26
N ALA A 61 -15.09 -12.91 2.26
CA ALA A 61 -16.35 -12.27 1.90
C ALA A 61 -16.34 -11.87 0.42
N ASP A 62 -17.49 -11.47 -0.12
CA ASP A 62 -17.58 -11.05 -1.51
C ASP A 62 -17.19 -9.57 -1.69
N GLY A 63 -17.40 -8.76 -0.66
CA GLY A 63 -17.21 -7.31 -0.74
C GLY A 63 -18.23 -6.61 -1.63
N ILE A 64 -18.33 -5.29 -1.48
CA ILE A 64 -19.38 -4.49 -2.12
C ILE A 64 -19.03 -3.94 -3.51
N GLY A 65 -17.79 -4.11 -3.96
CA GLY A 65 -17.31 -3.48 -5.19
C GLY A 65 -17.33 -1.94 -5.09
N GLY A 66 -17.75 -1.29 -6.18
CA GLY A 66 -17.97 0.14 -6.30
C GLY A 66 -16.71 0.95 -6.64
N LEU A 67 -16.91 2.24 -6.92
CA LEU A 67 -15.86 3.19 -7.25
C LEU A 67 -15.71 4.27 -6.18
N VAL A 68 -14.47 4.67 -5.94
CA VAL A 68 -14.10 5.84 -5.12
C VAL A 68 -13.63 6.98 -6.02
N LYS A 69 -13.72 8.23 -5.55
CA LYS A 69 -13.24 9.43 -6.27
C LYS A 69 -13.89 9.65 -7.65
N THR A 70 -15.10 9.13 -7.86
CA THR A 70 -15.99 9.48 -8.97
C THR A 70 -16.24 10.99 -9.05
N ARG A 71 -16.26 11.66 -7.89
CA ARG A 71 -16.30 13.11 -7.72
C ARG A 71 -15.26 13.56 -6.71
N VAL A 72 -14.87 14.84 -6.76
CA VAL A 72 -13.98 15.42 -5.74
C VAL A 72 -14.64 15.39 -4.36
N GLU A 73 -15.96 15.59 -4.28
CA GLU A 73 -16.70 15.58 -3.00
C GLU A 73 -16.77 14.21 -2.34
N ASP A 74 -16.57 13.13 -3.10
CA ASP A 74 -16.67 11.75 -2.63
C ASP A 74 -15.46 11.35 -1.78
N PHE A 75 -14.40 12.15 -1.76
CA PHE A 75 -13.23 11.89 -0.95
C PHE A 75 -12.92 13.11 -0.09
N ARG A 76 -13.29 13.05 1.19
CA ARG A 76 -13.05 14.13 2.15
C ARG A 76 -12.05 13.70 3.21
N VAL A 77 -11.07 14.56 3.47
CA VAL A 77 -10.03 14.32 4.47
C VAL A 77 -9.93 15.52 5.40
N GLU A 78 -10.14 15.30 6.69
CA GLU A 78 -9.95 16.30 7.74
C GLU A 78 -8.77 15.89 8.63
N GLU A 79 -7.75 16.73 8.71
CA GLU A 79 -6.57 16.47 9.53
C GLU A 79 -6.89 16.62 11.02
N LEU A 80 -6.61 15.56 11.79
CA LEU A 80 -6.67 15.63 13.25
C LEU A 80 -5.37 16.23 13.77
N SER A 81 -5.38 17.55 13.92
CA SER A 81 -4.20 18.34 14.28
C SER A 81 -3.70 18.05 15.69
N THR A 82 -2.39 18.25 15.90
CA THR A 82 -1.82 18.31 17.25
C THR A 82 -2.27 19.60 17.93
N LYS A 83 -2.50 19.57 19.25
CA LYS A 83 -2.88 20.77 20.01
C LYS A 83 -1.76 21.82 19.93
N LEU A 84 -2.11 23.02 19.47
CA LEU A 84 -1.26 24.19 19.52
C LEU A 84 -1.67 25.09 20.69
N SER A 85 -0.67 25.70 21.34
CA SER A 85 -0.91 26.77 22.30
C SER A 85 -1.19 28.06 21.54
N MET A 86 -2.40 28.60 21.72
CA MET A 86 -2.85 29.82 21.07
C MET A 86 -2.53 31.03 21.95
N ASP A 87 -1.98 32.08 21.34
CA ASP A 87 -1.67 33.35 21.98
C ASP A 87 -1.90 34.47 20.94
N GLN A 88 -2.74 35.46 21.27
CA GLN A 88 -3.02 36.61 20.40
C GLN A 88 -1.75 37.44 20.08
N ARG A 89 -0.73 37.40 20.94
CA ARG A 89 0.59 38.03 20.70
C ARG A 89 1.55 37.13 19.92
N GLY A 90 1.09 35.94 19.53
CA GLY A 90 1.82 34.97 18.73
C GLY A 90 2.40 35.59 17.46
N ARG A 91 3.56 35.10 17.03
CA ARG A 91 4.20 35.54 15.77
C ARG A 91 3.44 35.03 14.54
N PHE A 92 2.99 33.78 14.59
CA PHE A 92 2.42 33.07 13.45
C PHE A 92 0.89 33.13 13.51
N THR A 93 0.25 33.19 12.34
CA THR A 93 -1.20 33.00 12.19
C THR A 93 -1.50 31.52 12.00
N VAL A 94 -2.48 31.02 12.74
CA VAL A 94 -2.99 29.66 12.60
C VAL A 94 -4.28 29.71 11.79
N ALA A 95 -4.36 28.94 10.72
CA ALA A 95 -5.55 28.84 9.89
C ALA A 95 -5.92 27.38 9.62
N SER A 96 -7.22 27.08 9.68
CA SER A 96 -7.79 25.86 9.11
C SER A 96 -8.13 26.15 7.65
N ILE A 97 -7.51 25.44 6.72
CA ILE A 97 -7.68 25.70 5.29
C ILE A 97 -8.33 24.48 4.64
N THR A 98 -9.45 24.71 3.96
CA THR A 98 -10.13 23.72 3.12
C THR A 98 -9.74 23.95 1.67
N LEU A 99 -9.26 22.91 1.02
CA LEU A 99 -8.88 22.91 -0.39
C LEU A 99 -9.75 21.92 -1.15
N ARG A 100 -10.23 22.29 -2.34
CA ARG A 100 -11.00 21.41 -3.23
C ARG A 100 -10.23 21.19 -4.52
N ASN A 101 -9.85 19.94 -4.80
CA ASN A 101 -9.09 19.57 -6.02
C ASN A 101 -7.70 20.25 -6.16
N TRP A 102 -7.01 20.53 -5.05
CA TRP A 102 -5.70 21.19 -5.05
C TRP A 102 -4.56 20.26 -4.63
N GLU A 103 -3.43 20.36 -5.33
CA GLU A 103 -2.17 19.84 -4.83
C GLU A 103 -1.57 20.84 -3.82
N THR A 104 -1.10 20.33 -2.67
CA THR A 104 -0.69 21.16 -1.53
C THR A 104 0.46 22.11 -1.87
N ASN A 105 1.49 21.68 -2.60
CA ASN A 105 2.62 22.54 -2.96
C ASN A 105 2.23 23.65 -3.94
N ARG A 106 1.35 23.35 -4.91
CA ARG A 106 0.76 24.34 -5.81
C ARG A 106 -0.04 25.39 -5.04
N PHE A 107 -0.83 24.97 -4.05
CA PHE A 107 -1.54 25.87 -3.15
C PHE A 107 -0.57 26.76 -2.36
N ILE A 108 0.46 26.17 -1.74
CA ILE A 108 1.47 26.91 -0.97
C ILE A 108 2.15 27.97 -1.84
N ALA A 109 2.50 27.66 -3.09
CA ALA A 109 3.10 28.63 -4.00
C ALA A 109 2.16 29.81 -4.30
N ARG A 110 0.85 29.55 -4.46
CA ARG A 110 -0.17 30.59 -4.68
C ARG A 110 -0.39 31.44 -3.43
N LEU A 111 -0.51 30.81 -2.26
CA LEU A 111 -0.67 31.48 -0.98
C LEU A 111 0.55 32.36 -0.65
N ALA A 112 1.76 31.83 -0.83
CA ALA A 112 3.01 32.57 -0.63
C ALA A 112 3.08 33.83 -1.50
N LYS A 113 2.71 33.70 -2.78
CA LYS A 113 2.63 34.82 -3.73
C LYS A 113 1.59 35.86 -3.28
N ALA A 114 0.38 35.43 -2.88
CA ALA A 114 -0.67 36.33 -2.42
C ALA A 114 -0.26 37.11 -1.15
N LEU A 115 0.50 36.48 -0.25
CA LEU A 115 0.98 37.08 1.00
C LEU A 115 2.27 37.89 0.85
N GLY A 116 2.99 37.74 -0.27
CA GLY A 116 4.31 38.34 -0.48
C GLY A 116 5.39 37.78 0.44
N ILE A 117 5.35 36.46 0.73
CA ILE A 117 6.33 35.77 1.59
C ILE A 117 6.95 34.57 0.87
N PRO A 118 8.15 34.10 1.28
CA PRO A 118 8.70 32.83 0.82
C PRO A 118 7.85 31.63 1.25
N LYS A 119 7.82 30.55 0.45
CA LYS A 119 7.04 29.33 0.74
C LYS A 119 7.46 28.65 2.05
N GLU A 120 8.73 28.80 2.44
CA GLU A 120 9.33 28.25 3.66
C GLU A 120 8.75 28.87 4.95
N ARG A 121 7.99 29.98 4.82
CA ARG A 121 7.28 30.65 5.91
C ARG A 121 5.84 30.13 6.10
N ILE A 122 5.45 29.10 5.36
CA ILE A 122 4.17 28.40 5.47
C ILE A 122 4.44 26.98 5.97
N PHE A 123 3.99 26.68 7.17
CA PHE A 123 4.24 25.43 7.88
C PHE A 123 2.98 24.57 7.92
N PHE A 124 3.10 23.27 7.66
CA PHE A 124 1.99 22.30 7.61
C PHE A 124 2.49 20.90 7.99
N ALA A 125 1.59 20.00 8.40
CA ALA A 125 1.96 18.69 8.94
C ALA A 125 2.13 17.58 7.87
N GLY A 126 1.64 17.78 6.65
CA GLY A 126 1.80 16.85 5.55
C GLY A 126 0.92 17.19 4.35
N THR A 127 1.24 16.63 3.19
CA THR A 127 0.41 16.74 1.99
C THR A 127 -0.81 15.83 2.09
N LYS A 128 -1.87 16.15 1.35
CA LYS A 128 -3.10 15.34 1.25
C LYS A 128 -3.41 15.04 -0.22
N ASP A 129 -4.36 14.15 -0.47
CA ASP A 129 -4.81 13.81 -1.82
C ASP A 129 -5.25 15.07 -2.60
N LYS A 130 -4.77 15.20 -3.84
CA LYS A 130 -5.17 16.29 -4.74
C LYS A 130 -6.66 16.20 -5.08
N ARG A 131 -7.11 15.03 -5.56
CA ARG A 131 -8.50 14.79 -5.99
C ARG A 131 -9.37 14.47 -4.77
N ALA A 132 -9.57 15.48 -3.94
CA ALA A 132 -10.31 15.40 -2.68
C ALA A 132 -10.75 16.80 -2.21
N ILE A 133 -11.64 16.83 -1.21
CA ILE A 133 -11.83 17.99 -0.33
C ILE A 133 -11.00 17.75 0.93
N THR A 134 -9.96 18.55 1.12
CA THR A 134 -9.03 18.38 2.24
C THR A 134 -9.07 19.58 3.17
N ARG A 135 -9.24 19.36 4.48
CA ARG A 135 -9.16 20.40 5.51
C ARG A 135 -7.98 20.10 6.43
N GLN A 136 -7.04 21.05 6.53
CA GLN A 136 -5.86 20.87 7.38
C GLN A 136 -5.36 22.18 7.98
N LEU A 137 -4.53 22.06 9.01
CA LEU A 137 -3.98 23.20 9.73
C LEU A 137 -2.72 23.73 9.04
N PHE A 138 -2.68 25.04 8.88
CA PHE A 138 -1.48 25.76 8.45
C PHE A 138 -1.07 26.76 9.52
N VAL A 139 0.24 26.86 9.75
CA VAL A 139 0.86 27.93 10.54
C VAL A 139 1.64 28.81 9.59
N ILE A 140 1.28 30.09 9.53
CA ILE A 140 1.75 31.03 8.51
C ILE A 140 2.44 32.20 9.19
N ASP A 141 3.68 32.50 8.81
CA ASP A 141 4.43 33.65 9.32
C ASP A 141 4.01 34.95 8.61
N ALA A 142 2.73 35.30 8.76
CA ALA A 142 2.10 36.51 8.24
C ALA A 142 1.06 37.06 9.25
N PRO A 143 0.71 38.35 9.18
CA PRO A 143 -0.38 38.95 9.96
C PRO A 143 -1.75 38.30 9.67
N ALA A 144 -2.60 38.17 10.70
CA ALA A 144 -3.89 37.48 10.59
C ALA A 144 -4.84 38.15 9.59
N ASN A 145 -4.88 39.47 9.54
CA ASN A 145 -5.67 40.24 8.59
C ASN A 145 -5.24 40.00 7.13
N LYS A 146 -3.93 39.85 6.87
CA LYS A 146 -3.43 39.50 5.53
C LYS A 146 -3.85 38.10 5.12
N VAL A 147 -3.75 37.13 6.02
CA VAL A 147 -4.18 35.74 5.76
C VAL A 147 -5.69 35.67 5.52
N ASN A 148 -6.49 36.37 6.32
CA ASN A 148 -7.94 36.41 6.18
C ASN A 148 -8.41 37.10 4.90
N GLY A 149 -7.61 38.03 4.35
CA GLY A 149 -7.93 38.73 3.10
C GLY A 149 -7.50 38.00 1.83
N VAL A 150 -6.97 36.77 1.92
CA VAL A 150 -6.61 35.98 0.74
C VAL A 150 -7.86 35.32 0.17
N GLU A 151 -8.18 35.66 -1.07
CA GLU A 151 -9.24 35.02 -1.85
C GLU A 151 -8.62 34.18 -2.97
N LEU A 152 -8.94 32.89 -2.97
CA LEU A 152 -8.52 31.94 -3.99
C LEU A 152 -9.73 31.03 -4.31
N THR A 153 -9.98 30.80 -5.59
CA THR A 153 -11.03 29.87 -6.03
C THR A 153 -10.79 28.47 -5.45
N ASP A 154 -11.86 27.81 -5.01
CA ASP A 154 -11.82 26.45 -4.44
C ASP A 154 -11.02 26.31 -3.13
N VAL A 155 -10.80 27.42 -2.42
CA VAL A 155 -10.08 27.50 -1.15
C VAL A 155 -10.91 28.26 -0.12
N ASP A 156 -11.15 27.64 1.03
CA ASP A 156 -11.76 28.29 2.19
C ASP A 156 -10.68 28.46 3.29
N ILE A 157 -10.42 29.69 3.73
CA ILE A 157 -9.42 29.99 4.79
C ILE A 157 -10.15 30.47 6.04
N GLU A 158 -10.07 29.70 7.12
CA GLU A 158 -10.61 30.03 8.44
C GLU A 158 -9.46 30.35 9.40
N VAL A 159 -9.28 31.63 9.76
CA VAL A 159 -8.25 32.02 10.74
C VAL A 159 -8.71 31.68 12.15
N LEU A 160 -7.97 30.79 12.82
CA LEU A 160 -8.28 30.32 14.17
C LEU A 160 -7.65 31.19 15.26
N GLY A 161 -6.60 31.94 14.94
CA GLY A 161 -5.90 32.82 15.87
C GLY A 161 -4.40 32.87 15.60
N ARG A 162 -3.62 33.04 16.67
CA ARG A 162 -2.16 33.24 16.59
C ARG A 162 -1.42 32.32 17.56
N THR A 163 -0.14 32.04 17.26
CA THR A 163 0.71 31.17 18.09
C THR A 163 2.19 31.54 17.97
N HIS A 164 3.01 31.11 18.93
CA HIS A 164 4.47 31.14 18.85
C HIS A 164 5.06 29.83 18.30
N GLN A 165 4.24 28.79 18.12
CA GLN A 165 4.68 27.47 17.68
C GLN A 165 4.64 27.34 16.16
N LYS A 166 5.61 26.62 15.58
CA LYS A 166 5.54 26.11 14.20
C LYS A 166 5.00 24.69 14.22
N ILE A 167 4.54 24.21 13.06
CA ILE A 167 4.25 22.79 12.84
C ILE A 167 5.26 22.21 11.85
N GLY A 168 5.68 20.97 12.07
CA GLY A 168 6.58 20.24 11.17
C GLY A 168 5.86 19.06 10.52
N PHE A 169 6.50 18.47 9.51
CA PHE A 169 6.03 17.24 8.88
C PHE A 169 5.82 16.13 9.91
N GLY A 170 4.72 15.39 9.77
CA GLY A 170 4.33 14.32 10.69
C GLY A 170 3.67 14.80 11.99
N ASN A 171 3.53 16.11 12.22
CA ASN A 171 2.94 16.65 13.45
C ASN A 171 1.40 16.67 13.45
N HIS A 172 0.78 15.57 13.03
CA HIS A 172 -0.67 15.34 13.12
C HIS A 172 -0.93 14.02 13.84
N ARG A 173 -2.12 13.90 14.45
CA ARG A 173 -2.54 12.69 15.17
C ARG A 173 -3.12 11.63 14.23
N GLY A 174 -3.63 12.06 13.09
CA GLY A 174 -4.32 11.20 12.14
C GLY A 174 -5.17 12.01 11.17
N ASN A 175 -6.05 11.32 10.45
CA ASN A 175 -6.97 11.92 9.50
C ASN A 175 -8.35 11.29 9.67
N ARG A 176 -9.38 12.13 9.68
CA ARG A 176 -10.77 11.70 9.56
C ARG A 176 -11.15 11.71 8.10
N PHE A 177 -11.66 10.58 7.64
CA PHE A 177 -12.12 10.37 6.29
C PHE A 177 -13.65 10.39 6.25
N THR A 178 -14.19 10.95 5.18
CA THR A 178 -15.58 10.72 4.76
C THR A 178 -15.53 10.40 3.28
N ILE A 179 -15.75 9.14 2.94
CA ILE A 179 -15.56 8.61 1.59
C ILE A 179 -16.86 7.98 1.12
N THR A 180 -17.30 8.35 -0.09
CA THR A 180 -18.44 7.73 -0.75
C THR A 180 -17.95 6.71 -1.77
N VAL A 181 -18.37 5.46 -1.60
CA VAL A 181 -18.25 4.40 -2.60
C VAL A 181 -19.53 4.41 -3.44
N ARG A 182 -19.40 4.49 -4.76
CA ARG A 182 -20.56 4.57 -5.68
C ARG A 182 -20.69 3.32 -6.53
N GLY A 183 -21.93 2.90 -6.76
CA GLY A 183 -22.25 1.83 -7.69
C GLY A 183 -21.84 0.45 -7.21
N CYS A 184 -22.19 0.10 -5.96
CA CYS A 184 -21.87 -1.20 -5.39
C CYS A 184 -22.43 -2.35 -6.25
N ALA A 185 -21.67 -3.42 -6.40
CA ALA A 185 -22.01 -4.54 -7.27
C ALA A 185 -21.53 -5.87 -6.67
N HIS A 186 -22.29 -6.93 -6.96
CA HIS A 186 -21.88 -8.29 -6.61
C HIS A 186 -20.68 -8.74 -7.47
N PRO A 187 -20.01 -9.85 -7.14
CA PRO A 187 -18.89 -10.37 -7.94
C PRO A 187 -19.21 -10.59 -9.43
N ASP A 188 -20.45 -10.92 -9.76
CA ASP A 188 -20.93 -11.12 -11.13
C ASP A 188 -21.26 -9.81 -11.89
N GLY A 189 -21.02 -8.65 -11.27
CA GLY A 189 -21.25 -7.32 -11.86
C GLY A 189 -22.69 -6.81 -11.74
N ARG A 190 -23.63 -7.60 -11.22
CA ARG A 190 -25.02 -7.16 -11.03
C ARG A 190 -25.09 -6.08 -9.93
N PRO A 191 -26.00 -5.09 -10.01
CA PRO A 191 -26.11 -4.04 -9.00
C PRO A 191 -26.51 -4.60 -7.63
N MET A 192 -25.85 -4.11 -6.57
CA MET A 192 -26.31 -4.31 -5.20
C MET A 192 -27.34 -3.25 -4.83
N THR A 193 -28.41 -3.67 -4.17
CA THR A 193 -29.32 -2.78 -3.45
C THR A 193 -28.66 -2.22 -2.19
N ASP A 194 -29.22 -1.14 -1.64
CA ASP A 194 -28.74 -0.54 -0.39
C ASP A 194 -28.75 -1.57 0.75
N GLN A 195 -29.78 -2.40 0.85
CA GLN A 195 -29.88 -3.43 1.88
C GLN A 195 -28.78 -4.48 1.75
N GLU A 196 -28.56 -5.03 0.55
CA GLU A 196 -27.51 -6.03 0.29
C GLU A 196 -26.12 -5.46 0.61
N ALA A 197 -25.82 -4.23 0.18
CA ALA A 197 -24.53 -3.60 0.45
C ALA A 197 -24.32 -3.35 1.96
N MET A 198 -25.34 -2.88 2.67
CA MET A 198 -25.27 -2.62 4.13
C MET A 198 -25.08 -3.92 4.93
N GLU A 199 -25.77 -5.00 4.54
CA GLU A 199 -25.62 -6.34 5.13
C GLU A 199 -24.22 -6.89 4.92
N GLU A 200 -23.69 -6.79 3.70
CA GLU A 200 -22.35 -7.30 3.37
C GLU A 200 -21.25 -6.55 4.13
N ILE A 201 -21.34 -5.22 4.23
CA ILE A 201 -20.43 -4.42 5.07
C ILE A 201 -20.52 -4.86 6.54
N GLY A 202 -21.73 -5.10 7.04
CA GLY A 202 -21.96 -5.57 8.41
C GLY A 202 -21.28 -6.91 8.70
N LYS A 203 -21.39 -7.87 7.77
CA LYS A 203 -20.71 -9.18 7.86
C LYS A 203 -19.18 -9.02 7.87
N ILE A 204 -18.63 -8.22 6.96
CA ILE A 204 -17.18 -7.97 6.88
C ILE A 204 -16.69 -7.31 8.17
N HIS A 205 -17.39 -6.28 8.65
CA HIS A 205 -17.04 -5.59 9.89
C HIS A 205 -17.03 -6.55 11.09
N ALA A 206 -18.08 -7.37 11.25
CA ALA A 206 -18.17 -8.36 12.33
C ALA A 206 -17.04 -9.41 12.24
N THR A 207 -16.67 -9.82 11.02
CA THR A 207 -15.59 -10.80 10.81
C THR A 207 -14.22 -10.19 11.12
N LEU A 208 -13.95 -8.95 10.71
CA LEU A 208 -12.73 -8.23 11.10
C LEU A 208 -12.62 -8.10 12.61
N GLU A 209 -13.71 -7.74 13.29
CA GLU A 209 -13.75 -7.61 14.75
C GLU A 209 -13.50 -8.95 15.45
N ALA A 210 -14.07 -10.04 14.95
CA ALA A 210 -13.86 -11.37 15.50
C ALA A 210 -12.42 -11.90 15.31
N THR A 211 -11.78 -11.58 14.18
CA THR A 211 -10.46 -12.12 13.79
C THR A 211 -9.29 -11.26 14.28
N LEU A 212 -9.44 -9.93 14.26
CA LEU A 212 -8.37 -8.98 14.60
C LEU A 212 -8.61 -8.25 15.93
N GLY A 213 -9.82 -8.35 16.47
CA GLY A 213 -10.30 -7.54 17.58
C GLY A 213 -10.95 -6.24 17.12
N ALA A 214 -11.67 -5.59 18.03
CA ALA A 214 -12.40 -4.35 17.77
C ALA A 214 -11.50 -3.28 17.15
N GLU A 215 -12.07 -2.52 16.20
CA GLU A 215 -11.47 -1.31 15.62
C GLU A 215 -10.10 -1.56 14.94
N ARG A 216 -9.86 -2.74 14.36
CA ARG A 216 -8.59 -3.11 13.71
C ARG A 216 -8.77 -3.66 12.31
N PHE A 217 -7.73 -3.45 11.50
CA PHE A 217 -7.63 -4.00 10.14
C PHE A 217 -6.15 -4.25 9.78
N PRO A 218 -5.86 -5.04 8.73
CA PRO A 218 -4.50 -5.28 8.27
C PRO A 218 -3.84 -3.97 7.80
N ASN A 219 -2.61 -3.74 8.25
CA ASN A 219 -1.87 -2.51 8.00
C ASN A 219 -1.06 -2.58 6.71
N TRP A 220 -1.73 -2.96 5.62
CA TRP A 220 -1.18 -2.98 4.27
C TRP A 220 -0.53 -1.64 3.90
N ILE A 221 0.49 -1.69 3.04
CA ILE A 221 1.05 -0.49 2.43
C ILE A 221 0.34 -0.28 1.10
N GLY A 222 -0.42 0.81 0.98
CA GLY A 222 -1.28 1.08 -0.18
C GLY A 222 -0.53 1.45 -1.47
N PRO A 223 -1.23 1.40 -2.62
CA PRO A 223 -0.65 1.63 -3.96
C PRO A 223 0.03 3.00 -4.10
N GLN A 224 -0.42 4.00 -3.35
CA GLN A 224 0.17 5.35 -3.33
C GLN A 224 1.67 5.36 -2.98
N ARG A 225 2.17 4.32 -2.29
CA ARG A 225 3.59 4.20 -1.94
C ARG A 225 4.48 3.69 -3.08
N PHE A 226 3.88 3.08 -4.10
CA PHE A 226 4.58 2.45 -5.22
C PHE A 226 4.57 3.30 -6.50
N GLY A 227 3.79 4.38 -6.52
CA GLY A 227 3.56 5.21 -7.70
C GLY A 227 2.26 4.83 -8.42
N SER A 228 1.65 5.78 -9.12
CA SER A 228 0.37 5.58 -9.80
C SER A 228 0.54 4.75 -11.08
N GLY A 229 -0.24 3.68 -11.24
CA GLY A 229 -0.47 2.96 -12.51
C GLY A 229 0.63 2.00 -12.96
N ARG A 230 1.85 2.08 -12.41
CA ARG A 230 2.97 1.21 -12.80
C ARG A 230 3.76 0.75 -11.56
N PRO A 231 3.93 -0.57 -11.31
CA PRO A 231 4.68 -1.08 -10.16
C PRO A 231 6.22 -0.96 -10.34
N VAL A 232 6.68 -0.04 -11.19
CA VAL A 232 8.09 0.12 -11.58
C VAL A 232 8.99 0.47 -10.41
N THR A 233 8.49 1.22 -9.44
CA THR A 233 9.32 1.81 -8.39
C THR A 233 9.99 0.73 -7.54
N ALA A 234 9.27 -0.36 -7.25
CA ALA A 234 9.81 -1.50 -6.52
C ALA A 234 10.82 -2.30 -7.36
N GLU A 235 10.55 -2.49 -8.66
CA GLU A 235 11.44 -3.24 -9.54
C GLU A 235 12.76 -2.50 -9.80
N VAL A 236 12.70 -1.19 -9.99
CA VAL A 236 13.91 -0.35 -9.99
C VAL A 236 14.65 -0.46 -8.65
N GLY A 237 13.92 -0.49 -7.54
CA GLY A 237 14.48 -0.71 -6.21
C GLY A 237 15.26 -2.02 -6.09
N ARG A 238 14.75 -3.10 -6.67
CA ARG A 238 15.42 -4.42 -6.73
C ARG A 238 16.78 -4.32 -7.41
N HIS A 239 16.84 -3.72 -8.58
CA HIS A 239 18.10 -3.55 -9.31
C HIS A 239 19.08 -2.63 -8.56
N VAL A 240 18.58 -1.56 -7.93
CA VAL A 240 19.39 -0.65 -7.11
C VAL A 240 20.02 -1.38 -5.92
N ILE A 241 19.26 -2.21 -5.20
CA ILE A 241 19.77 -3.02 -4.08
C ILE A 241 20.78 -4.07 -4.55
N ALA A 242 20.60 -4.62 -5.74
CA ALA A 242 21.56 -5.53 -6.37
C ALA A 242 22.80 -4.83 -6.94
N GLY A 243 22.86 -3.49 -6.95
CA GLY A 243 23.95 -2.72 -7.55
C GLY A 243 23.97 -2.70 -9.08
N ARG A 244 22.89 -3.15 -9.73
CA ARG A 244 22.74 -3.28 -11.19
C ARG A 244 22.05 -2.03 -11.76
N PHE A 245 22.80 -0.92 -11.83
CA PHE A 245 22.24 0.38 -12.21
C PHE A 245 21.83 0.49 -13.68
N ASP A 246 22.46 -0.32 -14.54
CA ASP A 246 22.06 -0.52 -15.93
C ASP A 246 20.63 -1.05 -16.02
N GLU A 247 20.33 -2.16 -15.33
CA GLU A 247 18.98 -2.71 -15.24
C GLU A 247 18.02 -1.71 -14.57
N ALA A 248 18.45 -1.03 -13.50
CA ALA A 248 17.62 -0.05 -12.79
C ALA A 248 17.16 1.10 -13.71
N VAL A 249 18.08 1.66 -14.49
CA VAL A 249 17.80 2.75 -15.42
C VAL A 249 16.93 2.28 -16.58
N MET A 250 17.26 1.14 -17.18
CA MET A 250 16.49 0.60 -18.29
C MET A 250 15.07 0.22 -17.86
N THR A 251 14.89 -0.40 -16.69
CA THR A 251 13.57 -0.67 -16.11
C THR A 251 12.77 0.61 -15.90
N TYR A 252 13.38 1.68 -15.38
CA TYR A 252 12.68 2.96 -15.23
C TYR A 252 12.24 3.54 -16.58
N LEU A 253 13.13 3.53 -17.58
CA LEU A 253 12.92 4.09 -18.91
C LEU A 253 11.93 3.29 -19.76
N SER A 254 11.96 1.97 -19.70
CA SER A 254 11.38 1.14 -20.75
C SER A 254 10.36 0.10 -20.28
N MET A 255 10.20 -0.15 -18.98
CA MET A 255 9.23 -1.13 -18.50
C MET A 255 7.80 -0.70 -18.89
N PRO A 256 7.02 -1.55 -19.60
CA PRO A 256 5.65 -1.20 -19.97
C PRO A 256 4.77 -1.04 -18.73
N GLY A 257 3.75 -0.20 -18.84
CA GLY A 257 2.67 -0.08 -17.86
C GLY A 257 1.32 -0.38 -18.48
N ASP A 258 0.39 -0.86 -17.67
CA ASP A 258 -0.98 -1.10 -18.10
C ASP A 258 -1.73 0.23 -18.24
N GLY A 259 -2.47 0.40 -19.35
CA GLY A 259 -3.24 1.62 -19.60
C GLY A 259 -2.38 2.89 -19.81
N GLU A 260 -1.11 2.74 -20.21
CA GLU A 260 -0.28 3.87 -20.62
C GLU A 260 -0.85 4.60 -21.84
N ALA A 261 -0.64 5.91 -21.89
CA ALA A 261 -0.98 6.69 -23.08
C ALA A 261 -0.22 6.15 -24.30
N PRO A 262 -0.83 6.11 -25.51
CA PRO A 262 -0.22 5.47 -26.67
C PRO A 262 1.17 5.98 -27.04
N ASP A 263 1.42 7.28 -26.83
CA ASP A 263 2.70 7.93 -27.06
C ASP A 263 3.78 7.52 -26.05
N VAL A 264 3.41 7.41 -24.76
CA VAL A 264 4.28 6.86 -23.70
C VAL A 264 4.64 5.41 -24.01
N ALA A 265 3.64 4.58 -24.35
CA ALA A 265 3.85 3.17 -24.67
C ALA A 265 4.77 3.00 -25.89
N ALA A 266 4.59 3.83 -26.93
CA ALA A 266 5.44 3.86 -28.10
C ALA A 266 6.88 4.27 -27.75
N PHE A 267 7.09 5.35 -27.00
CA PHE A 267 8.42 5.79 -26.57
C PHE A 267 9.17 4.69 -25.80
N ARG A 268 8.50 4.06 -24.81
CA ARG A 268 9.11 2.96 -24.04
C ARG A 268 9.44 1.76 -24.92
N LYS A 269 8.57 1.44 -25.89
CA LYS A 269 8.80 0.36 -26.86
C LYS A 269 10.03 0.64 -27.71
N ARG A 270 10.18 1.86 -28.24
CA ARG A 270 11.36 2.26 -29.00
C ARG A 270 12.65 2.11 -28.19
N ILE A 271 12.67 2.51 -26.91
CA ILE A 271 13.83 2.28 -26.05
C ILE A 271 14.20 0.79 -25.97
N ARG A 272 13.21 -0.12 -25.91
CA ARG A 272 13.46 -1.58 -25.85
C ARG A 272 13.98 -2.16 -27.15
N GLU A 273 13.48 -1.68 -28.29
CA GLU A 273 13.74 -2.26 -29.61
C GLU A 273 14.94 -1.61 -30.32
N GLU A 274 15.11 -0.30 -30.17
CA GLU A 274 16.09 0.52 -30.88
C GLU A 274 17.23 1.00 -29.96
N GLY A 275 17.03 1.00 -28.64
CA GLY A 275 17.95 1.59 -27.67
C GLY A 275 17.77 3.11 -27.51
N ILE A 276 18.77 3.77 -26.93
CA ILE A 276 18.76 5.22 -26.70
C ILE A 276 19.48 5.92 -27.85
N SER A 277 18.75 6.77 -28.57
CA SER A 277 19.27 7.63 -29.64
C SER A 277 18.66 9.04 -29.54
N GLU A 278 19.22 10.01 -30.26
CA GLU A 278 18.63 11.36 -30.35
C GLU A 278 17.17 11.31 -30.81
N GLU A 279 16.88 10.51 -31.84
CA GLU A 279 15.54 10.35 -32.41
C GLU A 279 14.55 9.74 -31.40
N VAL A 280 14.98 8.77 -30.60
CA VAL A 280 14.14 8.17 -29.56
C VAL A 280 13.85 9.20 -28.46
N ILE A 281 14.86 9.97 -28.04
CA ILE A 281 14.69 11.04 -27.03
C ILE A 281 13.76 12.15 -27.53
N GLU A 282 13.83 12.52 -28.81
CA GLU A 282 12.92 13.50 -29.41
C GLU A 282 11.46 13.02 -29.38
N SER A 283 11.22 11.70 -29.52
CA SER A 283 9.88 11.12 -29.40
C SER A 283 9.35 11.01 -27.95
N CYS A 284 10.16 11.35 -26.95
CA CYS A 284 9.73 11.36 -25.55
C CYS A 284 8.63 12.44 -25.35
N PRO A 285 7.50 12.13 -24.70
CA PRO A 285 6.51 13.13 -24.35
C PRO A 285 7.05 14.25 -23.44
N ASP A 286 6.51 15.46 -23.58
CA ASP A 286 7.01 16.66 -22.89
C ASP A 286 6.95 16.59 -21.37
N TRP A 287 5.98 15.87 -20.80
CA TRP A 287 5.83 15.73 -19.36
C TRP A 287 6.75 14.66 -18.73
N MET A 288 7.46 13.88 -19.54
CA MET A 288 8.39 12.82 -19.08
C MET A 288 9.80 13.38 -18.88
N ASP A 289 9.91 14.45 -18.10
CA ASP A 289 11.17 15.17 -17.84
C ASP A 289 12.27 14.28 -17.25
N PHE A 290 11.89 13.33 -16.38
CA PHE A 290 12.85 12.47 -15.71
C PHE A 290 13.44 11.44 -16.68
N GLU A 291 12.58 10.79 -17.47
CA GLU A 291 13.00 9.86 -18.51
C GLU A 291 13.87 10.55 -19.56
N ARG A 292 13.45 11.74 -20.04
CA ARG A 292 14.25 12.53 -20.99
C ARG A 292 15.64 12.83 -20.45
N ARG A 293 15.75 13.37 -19.23
CA ARG A 293 17.06 13.70 -18.61
C ARG A 293 17.95 12.48 -18.41
N MET A 294 17.36 11.34 -18.05
CA MET A 294 18.08 10.10 -17.85
C MET A 294 18.58 9.53 -19.18
N ALA A 295 17.72 9.50 -20.21
CA ALA A 295 18.08 9.05 -21.55
C ALA A 295 19.13 9.95 -22.21
N SER A 296 18.97 11.28 -22.14
CA SER A 296 19.99 12.23 -22.63
C SER A 296 21.33 12.04 -21.94
N HIS A 297 21.34 11.73 -20.64
CA HIS A 297 22.60 11.46 -19.95
C HIS A 297 23.30 10.19 -20.45
N LEU A 298 22.54 9.12 -20.73
CA LEU A 298 23.11 7.90 -21.30
C LEU A 298 23.55 8.08 -22.76
N LEU A 299 22.89 8.93 -23.53
CA LEU A 299 23.35 9.26 -24.88
C LEU A 299 24.74 9.93 -24.84
N GLU A 300 24.95 10.87 -23.91
CA GLU A 300 26.23 11.54 -23.72
C GLU A 300 27.29 10.64 -23.08
N LYS A 301 26.87 9.75 -22.17
CA LYS A 301 27.73 8.87 -21.37
C LYS A 301 27.13 7.46 -21.26
N PRO A 302 27.32 6.59 -22.27
CA PRO A 302 26.65 5.29 -22.35
C PRO A 302 26.85 4.37 -21.15
N ASP A 303 28.02 4.43 -20.50
CA ASP A 303 28.34 3.54 -19.38
C ASP A 303 27.98 4.14 -18.00
N ASP A 304 27.61 5.43 -17.91
CA ASP A 304 27.37 6.15 -16.64
C ASP A 304 25.92 5.98 -16.13
N HIS A 305 25.50 4.73 -15.93
CA HIS A 305 24.16 4.39 -15.43
C HIS A 305 23.89 4.94 -14.02
N VAL A 306 24.93 5.01 -13.17
CA VAL A 306 24.81 5.62 -11.84
C VAL A 306 24.55 7.13 -11.98
N GLY A 307 25.26 7.81 -12.88
CA GLY A 307 25.02 9.21 -13.23
C GLY A 307 23.63 9.44 -13.80
N ALA A 308 23.14 8.54 -14.65
CA ALA A 308 21.79 8.58 -15.22
C ALA A 308 20.73 8.48 -14.13
N PHE A 309 20.86 7.50 -13.23
CA PHE A 309 19.96 7.32 -12.09
C PHE A 309 19.96 8.54 -11.16
N ARG A 310 21.12 9.19 -10.96
CA ARG A 310 21.24 10.40 -10.14
C ARG A 310 20.49 11.61 -10.70
N ARG A 311 20.01 11.57 -11.95
CA ARG A 311 19.16 12.62 -12.52
C ARG A 311 17.77 12.67 -11.89
N LEU A 312 17.31 11.58 -11.27
CA LEU A 312 16.10 11.57 -10.47
C LEU A 312 16.29 12.43 -9.20
N PRO A 313 15.25 13.10 -8.68
CA PRO A 313 15.32 13.75 -7.37
C PRO A 313 15.69 12.77 -6.25
N ASN A 314 16.44 13.23 -5.24
CA ASN A 314 16.90 12.38 -4.13
C ASN A 314 15.76 11.59 -3.46
N ASN A 315 14.60 12.22 -3.28
CA ASN A 315 13.42 11.61 -2.68
C ASN A 315 12.89 10.45 -3.54
N LEU A 316 12.85 10.61 -4.86
CA LEU A 316 12.39 9.57 -5.78
C LEU A 316 13.37 8.40 -5.84
N GLN A 317 14.67 8.68 -5.83
CA GLN A 317 15.69 7.63 -5.70
C GLN A 317 15.55 6.85 -4.39
N LEU A 318 15.21 7.51 -3.29
CA LEU A 318 14.98 6.83 -2.01
C LEU A 318 13.67 6.01 -2.02
N MET A 319 12.65 6.49 -2.74
CA MET A 319 11.38 5.78 -2.87
C MET A 319 11.53 4.40 -3.52
N THR A 320 12.50 4.18 -4.42
CA THR A 320 12.69 2.86 -5.05
C THR A 320 13.03 1.79 -4.03
N VAL A 321 13.95 2.09 -3.11
CA VAL A 321 14.31 1.19 -2.00
C VAL A 321 13.13 0.97 -1.05
N HIS A 322 12.44 2.05 -0.66
CA HIS A 322 11.27 1.95 0.23
C HIS A 322 10.11 1.16 -0.41
N ALA A 323 9.92 1.27 -1.73
CA ALA A 323 8.89 0.52 -2.45
C ALA A 323 9.20 -0.98 -2.41
N LEU A 324 10.46 -1.39 -2.66
CA LEU A 324 10.85 -2.80 -2.55
C LEU A 324 10.63 -3.34 -1.13
N GLN A 325 11.05 -2.61 -0.09
CA GLN A 325 10.76 -3.00 1.30
C GLN A 325 9.26 -3.15 1.56
N SER A 326 8.44 -2.27 0.96
CA SER A 326 6.99 -2.30 1.11
C SER A 326 6.36 -3.52 0.44
N VAL A 327 6.88 -3.96 -0.71
CA VAL A 327 6.44 -5.21 -1.36
C VAL A 327 6.74 -6.42 -0.46
N VAL A 328 7.95 -6.48 0.12
CA VAL A 328 8.32 -7.56 1.06
C VAL A 328 7.38 -7.58 2.26
N PHE A 329 7.08 -6.42 2.86
CA PHE A 329 6.15 -6.33 3.98
C PHE A 329 4.75 -6.83 3.60
N ASN A 330 4.21 -6.36 2.47
CA ASN A 330 2.89 -6.77 2.01
C ASN A 330 2.85 -8.28 1.74
N ARG A 331 3.84 -8.84 1.04
CA ARG A 331 3.92 -10.29 0.79
C ARG A 331 4.07 -11.12 2.06
N ALA A 332 4.84 -10.64 3.05
CA ALA A 332 4.95 -11.30 4.36
C ALA A 332 3.63 -11.29 5.13
N LEU A 333 2.87 -10.19 5.07
CA LEU A 333 1.53 -10.10 5.67
C LEU A 333 0.58 -11.10 4.99
N HIS A 334 0.56 -11.13 3.65
CA HIS A 334 -0.25 -12.08 2.88
C HIS A 334 0.12 -13.54 3.18
N ALA A 335 1.40 -13.89 3.12
CA ALA A 335 1.87 -15.24 3.39
C ALA A 335 1.53 -15.71 4.83
N ARG A 336 1.48 -14.78 5.78
CA ARG A 336 1.03 -15.06 7.15
C ARG A 336 -0.46 -15.39 7.22
N LEU A 337 -1.29 -14.66 6.46
CA LEU A 337 -2.73 -14.93 6.36
C LEU A 337 -2.98 -16.30 5.71
N GLU A 338 -2.27 -16.61 4.62
CA GLU A 338 -2.34 -17.91 3.93
C GLU A 338 -1.93 -19.07 4.84
N ASP A 339 -0.95 -18.85 5.73
CA ASP A 339 -0.55 -19.85 6.73
C ASP A 339 -1.56 -20.03 7.88
N GLY A 340 -2.62 -19.21 7.91
CA GLY A 340 -3.62 -19.22 8.99
C GLY A 340 -3.14 -18.62 10.31
N LEU A 341 -2.01 -17.90 10.30
CA LEU A 341 -1.50 -17.26 11.52
C LEU A 341 -2.22 -15.93 11.79
N PRO A 342 -2.66 -15.68 13.03
CA PRO A 342 -3.36 -14.45 13.38
C PRO A 342 -2.44 -13.22 13.22
N LEU A 343 -3.01 -12.10 12.76
CA LEU A 343 -2.27 -10.84 12.63
C LEU A 343 -2.23 -10.02 13.93
N ALA A 344 -3.31 -10.05 14.72
CA ALA A 344 -3.44 -9.24 15.94
C ALA A 344 -2.97 -9.95 17.20
N THR A 345 -3.04 -11.29 17.22
CA THR A 345 -2.61 -12.13 18.34
C THR A 345 -1.24 -12.72 18.01
N PRO A 346 -0.23 -12.56 18.87
CA PRO A 346 1.08 -13.13 18.64
C PRO A 346 1.09 -14.64 18.88
N VAL A 347 1.93 -15.34 18.12
CA VAL A 347 2.34 -16.73 18.36
C VAL A 347 3.80 -16.80 18.79
N GLU A 348 4.25 -17.97 19.25
CA GLU A 348 5.66 -18.16 19.60
C GLU A 348 6.58 -17.89 18.40
N GLY A 349 7.69 -17.18 18.65
CA GLY A 349 8.64 -16.74 17.63
C GLY A 349 8.32 -15.38 17.00
N ASP A 350 7.14 -14.83 17.19
CA ASP A 350 6.82 -13.49 16.68
C ASP A 350 7.69 -12.40 17.31
N LEU A 351 7.99 -11.37 16.52
CA LEU A 351 8.49 -10.10 17.04
C LEU A 351 7.32 -9.14 17.31
N VAL A 352 7.19 -8.72 18.56
CA VAL A 352 6.21 -7.72 18.99
C VAL A 352 6.91 -6.45 19.43
N GLY A 353 6.32 -5.29 19.13
CA GLY A 353 6.86 -4.00 19.59
C GLY A 353 5.81 -3.12 20.24
N ARG A 354 6.29 -2.16 21.03
CA ARG A 354 5.44 -1.19 21.72
C ARG A 354 4.82 -0.20 20.74
N VAL A 355 3.57 0.13 21.00
CA VAL A 355 2.83 1.16 20.27
C VAL A 355 2.73 2.40 21.16
N ASP A 356 3.10 3.56 20.62
CA ASP A 356 2.99 4.84 21.33
C ASP A 356 1.55 5.38 21.33
N GLU A 357 1.33 6.51 22.02
CA GLU A 357 0.01 7.16 22.09
C GLU A 357 -0.55 7.62 20.73
N ARG A 358 0.31 7.68 19.70
CA ARG A 358 -0.05 8.05 18.32
C ARG A 358 -0.30 6.82 17.44
N GLY A 359 -0.23 5.62 18.00
CA GLY A 359 -0.40 4.38 17.25
C GLY A 359 0.84 3.98 16.45
N GLN A 360 2.01 4.58 16.71
CA GLN A 360 3.25 4.28 16.00
C GLN A 360 4.07 3.20 16.73
N LEU A 361 4.64 2.29 15.94
CA LEU A 361 5.51 1.22 16.44
C LEU A 361 6.90 1.75 16.81
N GLU A 362 7.37 1.41 17.99
CA GLU A 362 8.76 1.56 18.39
C GLU A 362 9.58 0.33 18.01
N ALA A 363 10.08 0.31 16.76
CA ALA A 363 10.72 -0.88 16.19
C ALA A 363 12.01 -1.31 16.91
N LYS A 364 12.77 -0.39 17.52
CA LYS A 364 14.03 -0.70 18.22
C LYS A 364 13.84 -1.51 19.51
N GLY A 365 12.63 -1.50 20.07
CA GLY A 365 12.28 -2.21 21.31
C GLY A 365 11.51 -3.50 21.07
N CYS A 366 11.56 -4.07 19.86
CA CYS A 366 10.86 -5.31 19.59
C CYS A 366 11.44 -6.47 20.42
N VAL A 367 10.57 -7.37 20.86
CA VAL A 367 10.92 -8.55 21.64
C VAL A 367 10.32 -9.80 21.00
N THR A 368 11.08 -10.90 21.01
CA THR A 368 10.61 -12.20 20.56
C THR A 368 9.65 -12.80 21.58
N VAL A 369 8.52 -13.32 21.09
CA VAL A 369 7.53 -14.03 21.90
C VAL A 369 8.03 -15.43 22.21
N GLN A 370 8.19 -15.72 23.50
CA GLN A 370 8.49 -17.06 24.02
C GLN A 370 7.22 -17.67 24.63
N SER A 371 7.09 -19.00 24.65
CA SER A 371 5.89 -19.68 25.18
C SER A 371 5.55 -19.24 26.61
N ARG A 372 6.55 -19.07 27.50
CA ARG A 372 6.35 -18.58 28.88
C ARG A 372 5.82 -17.14 29.00
N THR A 373 5.94 -16.34 27.94
CA THR A 373 5.50 -14.93 27.90
C THR A 373 4.28 -14.69 27.01
N ALA A 374 3.88 -15.68 26.21
CA ALA A 374 2.88 -15.56 25.16
C ALA A 374 1.57 -14.96 25.68
N ASP A 375 0.98 -15.52 26.74
CA ASP A 375 -0.30 -15.02 27.28
C ASP A 375 -0.24 -13.56 27.74
N ARG A 376 0.87 -13.16 28.37
CA ARG A 376 1.06 -11.79 28.84
C ARG A 376 1.21 -10.83 27.66
N ILE A 377 1.93 -11.23 26.63
CA ILE A 377 2.13 -10.42 25.44
C ILE A 377 0.82 -10.32 24.66
N ALA A 378 0.11 -11.43 24.44
CA ALA A 378 -1.19 -11.46 23.79
C ALA A 378 -2.20 -10.54 24.49
N ARG A 379 -2.26 -10.55 25.83
CA ARG A 379 -3.08 -9.58 26.59
C ARG A 379 -2.71 -8.13 26.30
N ASN A 380 -1.42 -7.80 26.19
CA ASN A 380 -0.98 -6.44 25.88
C ASN A 380 -1.23 -6.05 24.41
N CYS A 381 -1.19 -7.01 23.48
CA CYS A 381 -1.65 -6.81 22.10
C CYS A 381 -3.15 -6.52 22.06
N ASN A 382 -3.96 -7.28 22.80
CA ASN A 382 -5.40 -7.04 22.91
C ASN A 382 -5.72 -5.67 23.51
N LEU A 383 -4.92 -5.19 24.46
CA LEU A 383 -5.01 -3.83 25.01
C LEU A 383 -4.42 -2.73 24.11
N GLY A 384 -3.89 -3.06 22.93
CA GLY A 384 -3.30 -2.11 21.98
C GLY A 384 -1.97 -1.49 22.43
N ARG A 385 -1.29 -2.07 23.43
CA ARG A 385 0.00 -1.59 23.94
C ARG A 385 1.19 -2.18 23.19
N LEU A 386 1.00 -3.38 22.66
CA LEU A 386 1.95 -4.08 21.81
C LEU A 386 1.26 -4.42 20.48
N THR A 387 2.05 -4.69 19.45
CA THR A 387 1.54 -5.15 18.16
C THR A 387 2.49 -6.17 17.53
N VAL A 388 1.94 -7.15 16.83
CA VAL A 388 2.72 -8.08 16.00
C VAL A 388 3.28 -7.30 14.81
N THR A 389 4.50 -7.63 14.43
CA THR A 389 5.22 -6.87 13.41
C THR A 389 5.58 -7.73 12.21
N GLY A 390 5.77 -7.10 11.05
CA GLY A 390 6.34 -7.70 9.83
C GLY A 390 7.61 -6.96 9.39
N PRO A 391 8.39 -7.56 8.48
CA PRO A 391 9.71 -7.07 8.11
C PRO A 391 9.63 -5.93 7.10
N LEU A 392 10.45 -4.89 7.32
CA LEU A 392 10.91 -3.97 6.29
C LEU A 392 12.42 -4.21 6.14
N PRO A 393 12.85 -5.04 5.19
CA PRO A 393 14.18 -5.64 5.19
C PRO A 393 15.32 -4.62 5.07
N GLY A 394 16.49 -5.00 5.55
CA GLY A 394 17.70 -4.19 5.50
C GLY A 394 18.89 -4.92 6.09
N SER A 395 20.05 -4.26 6.16
CA SER A 395 21.33 -4.91 6.52
C SER A 395 21.42 -5.41 7.96
N GLU A 396 20.56 -4.93 8.86
CA GLU A 396 20.62 -5.20 10.31
C GLU A 396 19.23 -5.55 10.90
N VAL A 397 18.27 -5.98 10.07
CA VAL A 397 16.88 -6.19 10.52
C VAL A 397 16.75 -7.46 11.37
N SER A 398 16.06 -7.35 12.51
CA SER A 398 15.64 -8.54 13.28
C SER A 398 14.45 -9.23 12.60
N THR A 399 14.52 -10.55 12.50
CA THR A 399 13.45 -11.40 11.97
C THR A 399 12.79 -12.20 13.08
N CYS A 400 11.60 -12.71 12.80
CA CYS A 400 10.95 -13.66 13.70
C CYS A 400 11.70 -15.00 13.77
N ASP A 401 11.38 -15.79 14.79
CA ASP A 401 11.85 -17.18 14.96
C ASP A 401 10.72 -18.17 14.61
N GLY A 402 11.06 -19.45 14.46
CA GLY A 402 10.10 -20.54 14.24
C GLY A 402 9.23 -20.32 13.00
N ARG A 403 7.96 -20.74 13.07
CA ARG A 403 7.03 -20.65 11.92
C ARG A 403 6.87 -19.22 11.37
N PRO A 404 6.69 -18.17 12.19
CA PRO A 404 6.69 -16.80 11.69
C PRO A 404 8.00 -16.40 10.99
N GLY A 405 9.15 -16.86 11.50
CA GLY A 405 10.45 -16.66 10.87
C GLY A 405 10.56 -17.34 9.51
N ASP A 406 10.09 -18.58 9.39
CA ASP A 406 10.08 -19.34 8.14
C ASP A 406 9.25 -18.64 7.05
N ILE A 407 8.12 -18.03 7.42
CA ILE A 407 7.27 -17.24 6.50
C ILE A 407 8.04 -16.02 5.99
N GLU A 408 8.67 -15.25 6.88
CA GLU A 408 9.47 -14.08 6.50
C GLU A 408 10.64 -14.48 5.58
N ALA A 409 11.34 -15.57 5.91
CA ALA A 409 12.45 -16.09 5.12
C ALA A 409 12.00 -16.61 3.74
N GLY A 410 10.87 -17.32 3.68
CA GLY A 410 10.30 -17.83 2.42
C GLY A 410 9.88 -16.70 1.47
N VAL A 411 9.38 -15.58 1.99
CA VAL A 411 9.10 -14.39 1.17
C VAL A 411 10.40 -13.78 0.63
N MET A 412 11.45 -13.66 1.46
CA MET A 412 12.74 -13.16 1.00
C MET A 412 13.37 -14.07 -0.07
N GLU A 413 13.24 -15.39 0.08
CA GLU A 413 13.75 -16.38 -0.88
C GLU A 413 12.97 -16.39 -2.19
N SER A 414 11.63 -16.42 -2.16
CA SER A 414 10.79 -16.36 -3.36
C SER A 414 10.96 -15.06 -4.15
N MET A 415 11.32 -13.97 -3.46
CA MET A 415 11.68 -12.71 -4.10
C MET A 415 13.14 -12.65 -4.54
N GLY A 416 13.99 -13.65 -4.29
CA GLY A 416 15.42 -13.59 -4.62
C GLY A 416 16.20 -12.51 -3.85
N LEU A 417 15.74 -12.16 -2.64
CA LEU A 417 16.33 -11.12 -1.78
C LEU A 417 17.08 -11.70 -0.57
N LYS A 418 17.13 -13.02 -0.42
CA LYS A 418 17.79 -13.72 0.71
C LYS A 418 19.23 -13.26 0.94
N ASP A 419 20.00 -13.12 -0.13
CA ASP A 419 21.42 -12.73 -0.08
C ASP A 419 21.64 -11.21 -0.30
N ALA A 420 20.57 -10.42 -0.35
CA ALA A 420 20.68 -8.97 -0.55
C ALA A 420 21.35 -8.31 0.66
N THR A 421 22.40 -7.52 0.42
CA THR A 421 23.14 -6.83 1.50
C THR A 421 22.48 -5.55 1.98
N TRP A 422 21.50 -5.04 1.21
CA TRP A 422 20.83 -3.75 1.44
C TRP A 422 21.77 -2.54 1.57
N THR A 423 22.98 -2.69 1.03
CA THR A 423 24.05 -1.69 1.02
C THR A 423 24.33 -1.28 -0.42
N VAL A 424 24.06 -0.01 -0.74
CA VAL A 424 24.19 0.52 -2.09
C VAL A 424 25.47 1.36 -2.17
N ALA A 425 26.60 0.70 -2.44
CA ALA A 425 27.93 1.34 -2.42
C ALA A 425 28.02 2.56 -3.35
N ALA A 426 27.44 2.49 -4.55
CA ALA A 426 27.46 3.57 -5.53
C ALA A 426 26.69 4.82 -5.06
N ILE A 427 25.66 4.66 -4.25
CA ILE A 427 24.85 5.76 -3.71
C ILE A 427 24.55 5.46 -2.23
N PRO A 428 25.49 5.70 -1.30
CA PRO A 428 25.41 5.21 0.08
C PRO A 428 24.13 5.59 0.83
N ARG A 429 23.55 6.75 0.53
CA ARG A 429 22.27 7.22 1.11
C ARG A 429 21.05 6.35 0.78
N LEU A 430 21.17 5.42 -0.17
CA LEU A 430 20.12 4.45 -0.51
C LEU A 430 20.26 3.15 0.29
N SER A 431 21.36 2.97 1.04
CA SER A 431 21.52 1.85 1.95
C SER A 431 20.54 1.95 3.12
N THR A 432 20.04 0.81 3.59
CA THR A 432 19.05 0.76 4.68
C THR A 432 19.37 -0.34 5.67
N LYS A 433 19.29 -0.02 6.97
CA LYS A 433 19.42 -1.00 8.05
C LYS A 433 18.18 -1.87 8.21
N GLY A 434 17.07 -1.47 7.60
CA GLY A 434 15.78 -2.14 7.77
C GLY A 434 15.12 -1.75 9.09
N THR A 435 13.87 -2.18 9.24
CA THR A 435 13.04 -1.92 10.42
C THR A 435 11.88 -2.92 10.46
N ARG A 436 10.93 -2.71 11.38
CA ARG A 436 9.68 -3.46 11.50
C ARG A 436 8.49 -2.53 11.31
N ARG A 437 7.37 -3.07 10.85
CA ARG A 437 6.07 -2.37 10.76
C ARG A 437 5.00 -3.22 11.42
N ALA A 438 4.04 -2.59 12.10
CA ALA A 438 2.90 -3.29 12.70
C ALA A 438 2.07 -4.00 11.62
N LEU A 439 1.66 -5.25 11.85
CA LEU A 439 0.80 -6.01 10.92
C LEU A 439 -0.65 -5.53 10.94
N VAL A 440 -1.11 -5.01 12.06
CA VAL A 440 -2.45 -4.43 12.23
C VAL A 440 -2.36 -2.97 12.64
N THR A 441 -3.34 -2.19 12.23
CA THR A 441 -3.53 -0.80 12.68
C THR A 441 -5.00 -0.58 13.00
N GLY A 442 -5.28 0.49 13.75
CA GLY A 442 -6.62 0.80 14.22
C GLY A 442 -7.36 1.81 13.35
N PHE A 443 -8.68 1.73 13.36
CA PHE A 443 -9.59 2.78 12.90
C PHE A 443 -10.53 3.18 14.05
N LYS A 444 -11.12 4.38 14.00
CA LYS A 444 -12.09 4.84 15.02
C LYS A 444 -13.27 5.54 14.37
N GLU A 445 -14.35 5.72 15.11
CA GLU A 445 -15.54 6.47 14.64
C GLU A 445 -16.07 5.88 13.30
N PHE A 446 -16.00 4.55 13.13
CA PHE A 446 -16.35 3.88 11.89
C PHE A 446 -17.87 3.74 11.75
N THR A 447 -18.44 4.45 10.79
CA THR A 447 -19.87 4.41 10.47
C THR A 447 -20.07 4.33 8.96
N TRP A 448 -21.10 3.64 8.52
CA TRP A 448 -21.49 3.56 7.12
C TRP A 448 -23.00 3.79 6.98
N GLU A 449 -23.39 4.48 5.91
CA GLU A 449 -24.80 4.73 5.59
C GLU A 449 -25.02 4.79 4.07
N SER A 450 -26.20 4.38 3.61
CA SER A 450 -26.61 4.60 2.23
C SER A 450 -26.80 6.10 1.97
N VAL A 451 -26.40 6.54 0.78
CA VAL A 451 -26.63 7.89 0.29
C VAL A 451 -27.30 7.86 -1.09
N PRO A 452 -28.11 8.88 -1.43
CA PRO A 452 -28.68 8.98 -2.76
C PRO A 452 -27.63 8.98 -3.87
N LYS A 453 -28.00 8.41 -5.01
CA LYS A 453 -27.20 8.52 -6.25
C LYS A 453 -27.03 9.98 -6.63
N ALA A 454 -25.82 10.34 -7.07
CA ALA A 454 -25.56 11.69 -7.55
C ALA A 454 -26.26 11.94 -8.89
N SER A 455 -26.56 13.20 -9.20
CA SER A 455 -27.06 13.57 -10.52
C SER A 455 -26.01 13.29 -11.61
N GLU A 456 -26.45 12.77 -12.76
CA GLU A 456 -25.58 12.29 -13.85
C GLU A 456 -24.56 13.32 -14.33
N GLY A 457 -24.87 14.63 -14.30
CA GLY A 457 -23.97 15.70 -14.73
C GLY A 457 -22.86 16.09 -13.74
N THR A 458 -22.70 15.36 -12.63
CA THR A 458 -21.66 15.65 -11.62
C THR A 458 -20.59 14.57 -11.50
N LEU A 459 -20.73 13.48 -12.27
CA LEU A 459 -19.90 12.29 -12.20
C LEU A 459 -18.92 12.30 -13.37
N ASP A 460 -17.63 12.17 -13.08
CA ASP A 460 -16.56 12.40 -14.06
C ASP A 460 -15.77 11.11 -14.35
N GLY A 461 -15.11 11.08 -15.51
CA GLY A 461 -14.12 10.05 -15.85
C GLY A 461 -14.74 8.68 -16.11
N ARG A 462 -14.24 7.64 -15.42
CA ARG A 462 -14.65 6.23 -15.60
C ARG A 462 -16.16 6.02 -15.47
N TRP A 463 -16.82 6.79 -14.59
CA TRP A 463 -18.26 6.67 -14.42
C TRP A 463 -19.02 6.99 -15.72
N SER A 464 -18.57 8.02 -16.46
CA SER A 464 -19.20 8.47 -17.71
C SER A 464 -18.98 7.48 -18.87
N GLU A 465 -17.92 6.69 -18.81
CA GLU A 465 -17.59 5.67 -19.82
C GLU A 465 -18.35 4.35 -19.62
N GLY A 466 -18.92 4.15 -18.43
CA GLY A 466 -19.61 2.92 -18.04
C GLY A 466 -18.67 1.81 -17.56
N PRO A 467 -19.22 0.74 -16.95
CA PRO A 467 -18.44 -0.41 -16.49
C PRO A 467 -17.75 -1.12 -17.65
N ARG A 468 -16.52 -1.56 -17.43
CA ARG A 468 -15.75 -2.38 -18.37
C ARG A 468 -15.77 -3.85 -17.93
N ASP A 469 -15.35 -4.75 -18.83
CA ASP A 469 -15.19 -6.16 -18.47
C ASP A 469 -14.23 -6.31 -17.27
N GLY A 470 -14.72 -7.01 -16.25
CA GLY A 470 -14.01 -7.21 -14.98
C GLY A 470 -14.06 -6.06 -13.99
N ASP A 471 -14.86 -5.04 -14.27
CA ASP A 471 -15.26 -4.08 -13.25
C ASP A 471 -16.27 -4.69 -12.27
N ARG A 472 -16.12 -4.32 -11.00
CA ARG A 472 -17.01 -4.67 -9.89
C ARG A 472 -17.80 -3.45 -9.44
N TRP A 473 -18.42 -2.74 -10.38
CA TRP A 473 -19.31 -1.63 -10.07
C TRP A 473 -20.43 -1.54 -11.10
N HIS A 474 -21.58 -1.00 -10.70
CA HIS A 474 -22.73 -0.83 -11.56
C HIS A 474 -23.41 0.52 -11.32
N PRO A 475 -23.81 1.29 -12.36
CA PRO A 475 -24.43 2.61 -12.19
C PRO A 475 -25.72 2.57 -11.34
N GLU A 476 -26.45 1.46 -11.42
CA GLU A 476 -27.65 1.24 -10.62
C GLU A 476 -27.38 0.72 -9.20
N GLY A 477 -26.13 0.42 -8.86
CA GLY A 477 -25.75 -0.07 -7.55
C GLY A 477 -25.89 0.98 -6.45
N ALA A 478 -25.92 0.49 -5.20
CA ALA A 478 -25.96 1.32 -4.00
C ALA A 478 -24.78 2.30 -3.93
N CYS A 479 -25.00 3.43 -3.27
CA CYS A 479 -23.92 4.37 -2.92
C CYS A 479 -23.78 4.40 -1.40
N ILE A 480 -22.62 4.01 -0.88
CA ILE A 480 -22.39 3.90 0.56
C ILE A 480 -21.34 4.94 0.98
N LYS A 481 -21.67 5.70 2.01
CA LYS A 481 -20.75 6.68 2.60
C LYS A 481 -20.17 6.13 3.89
N PHE A 482 -18.85 5.98 3.90
CA PHE A 482 -18.06 5.61 5.06
C PHE A 482 -17.51 6.86 5.75
N ARG A 483 -17.52 6.85 7.08
CA ARG A 483 -16.82 7.82 7.92
C ARG A 483 -15.97 7.05 8.92
N PHE A 484 -14.72 7.45 9.08
CA PHE A 484 -13.79 6.85 10.03
C PHE A 484 -12.56 7.73 10.25
N THR A 485 -11.80 7.42 11.30
CA THR A 485 -10.55 8.07 11.64
C THR A 485 -9.41 7.06 11.59
N LEU A 486 -8.29 7.44 10.97
CA LEU A 486 -7.06 6.65 10.96
C LEU A 486 -5.91 7.42 11.61
N SER A 487 -4.98 6.71 12.25
CA SER A 487 -3.71 7.26 12.71
C SER A 487 -2.82 7.68 11.54
N SER A 488 -1.76 8.44 11.83
CA SER A 488 -0.78 8.81 10.82
C SER A 488 -0.07 7.56 10.25
N GLY A 489 0.17 7.55 8.94
CA GLY A 489 0.87 6.43 8.26
C GLY A 489 0.00 5.21 7.90
N ALA A 490 -1.29 5.24 8.23
CA ALA A 490 -2.30 4.33 7.70
C ALA A 490 -3.00 4.94 6.47
N TYR A 491 -3.54 4.09 5.59
CA TYR A 491 -4.12 4.49 4.31
C TYR A 491 -5.63 4.21 4.30
N ALA A 492 -6.45 5.19 3.90
CA ALA A 492 -7.89 4.98 3.79
C ALA A 492 -8.26 3.93 2.74
N THR A 493 -7.50 3.88 1.64
CA THR A 493 -7.66 2.90 0.57
C THR A 493 -7.47 1.46 1.06
N THR A 494 -6.57 1.21 2.02
CA THR A 494 -6.34 -0.14 2.55
C THR A 494 -7.44 -0.58 3.50
N LEU A 495 -8.07 0.35 4.24
CA LEU A 495 -9.26 0.01 5.02
C LEU A 495 -10.44 -0.28 4.10
N LEU A 496 -10.71 0.62 3.14
CA LEU A 496 -11.82 0.44 2.18
C LEU A 496 -11.65 -0.80 1.33
N ARG A 497 -10.42 -1.20 1.00
CA ARG A 497 -10.12 -2.44 0.28
C ARG A 497 -10.71 -3.68 0.97
N GLU A 498 -10.66 -3.76 2.31
CA GLU A 498 -11.24 -4.90 3.05
C GLU A 498 -12.77 -4.97 2.90
N PHE A 499 -13.46 -3.85 2.63
CA PHE A 499 -14.91 -3.79 2.45
C PHE A 499 -15.34 -3.87 0.97
N MET A 500 -14.60 -3.21 0.09
CA MET A 500 -14.92 -3.13 -1.33
C MET A 500 -14.53 -4.41 -2.07
N MET A 501 -13.37 -4.99 -1.77
CA MET A 501 -12.79 -6.13 -2.50
C MET A 501 -12.85 -5.97 -4.02
N ALA A 502 -12.68 -4.73 -4.46
CA ALA A 502 -12.69 -4.31 -5.86
C ALA A 502 -11.27 -4.26 -6.42
N PRO A 503 -11.10 -4.33 -7.75
CA PRO A 503 -9.86 -3.98 -8.43
C PRO A 503 -9.20 -2.70 -7.88
N LEU A 504 -7.86 -2.66 -7.81
CA LEU A 504 -7.15 -1.54 -7.17
C LEU A 504 -7.38 -0.18 -7.86
N ASP A 505 -7.66 -0.20 -9.16
CA ASP A 505 -7.99 0.98 -9.96
C ASP A 505 -9.41 1.52 -9.68
N HIS A 506 -10.18 0.89 -8.80
CA HIS A 506 -11.46 1.39 -8.29
C HIS A 506 -11.31 2.24 -7.02
N LEU A 507 -10.14 2.16 -6.35
CA LEU A 507 -9.85 2.84 -5.08
C LEU A 507 -9.14 4.21 -5.24
N GLY A 508 -8.83 4.64 -6.48
CA GLY A 508 -7.79 5.66 -6.73
C GLY A 508 -8.15 6.75 -7.73
#